data_AF-A0A495J4Y0-F1
#
_entry.id   AF-A0A495J4Y0-F1
#
_cell.length_a   1.000
_cell.length_b   1.000
_cell.length_c   1.000
_cell.angle_alpha   90.00
_cell.angle_beta   90.00
_cell.angle_gamma   90.00
#
_symmetry.space_group_name_H-M   'P 1'
#
loop_
_entity.id
_entity.type
_entity.pdbx_description
1 polymer ?
#
loop_
_entity_poly.entity_id
_entity_poly.type
_entity_poly.pdbx_seq_one_letter_code
_entity_poly.pdbx_strand_id
1 'polypeptide(L)'
;MEQRFKSLSLFEFQSRYPNDESCVKYLAQLKWSGGYHCKKCGNGHYCKGNSAEDRQCTRCRYIESAKSRTMFQGCKFPILKAFYIVYYVSTSKNGISSTELSRKLGLRQKTCWLFKQKVMRAMKSSGNFPMDGKVDVDETYVGGQDDQSIGRNEGRKKIVVVSIEKQGVKVCPECMHGLSKPQARRTY
;
A
#
# COMPACT_ATOMS: atom_id res chain seq x y z
N MET A 1 13.82 -2.18 23.63
CA MET A 1 12.39 -2.54 23.50
C MET A 1 11.88 -1.88 22.22
N GLU A 2 11.99 -2.61 21.11
CA GLU A 2 12.03 -2.06 19.76
C GLU A 2 10.71 -2.36 19.05
N GLN A 3 9.68 -1.56 19.33
CA GLN A 3 8.37 -1.65 18.70
C GLN A 3 8.11 -0.37 17.91
N ARG A 4 8.98 -0.05 16.95
CA ARG A 4 8.79 1.05 16.01
C ARG A 4 8.84 0.47 14.60
N PHE A 5 7.66 0.33 13.99
CA PHE A 5 7.41 -0.19 12.63
C PHE A 5 7.58 -1.72 12.48
N LYS A 6 6.58 -2.50 12.92
CA LYS A 6 6.44 -3.91 12.48
C LYS A 6 6.04 -3.92 10.99
N SER A 7 7.03 -3.91 10.10
CA SER A 7 6.81 -4.28 8.71
C SER A 7 6.41 -5.76 8.66
N LEU A 8 5.40 -6.12 7.87
CA LEU A 8 5.03 -7.51 7.66
C LEU A 8 6.25 -8.25 7.12
N SER A 9 6.66 -9.36 7.76
CA SER A 9 7.77 -10.16 7.24
C SER A 9 7.36 -10.91 5.97
N LEU A 10 8.34 -11.35 5.18
CA LEU A 10 8.09 -12.09 3.95
C LEU A 10 7.32 -13.39 4.22
N PHE A 11 7.66 -14.09 5.30
CA PHE A 11 7.00 -15.34 5.70
C PHE A 11 5.56 -15.08 6.17
N GLU A 12 5.31 -14.03 6.95
CA GLU A 12 3.94 -13.64 7.32
C GLU A 12 3.12 -13.24 6.10
N PHE A 13 3.72 -12.56 5.12
CA PHE A 13 3.06 -12.21 3.86
C PHE A 13 2.66 -13.47 3.08
N GLN A 14 3.56 -14.44 2.96
CA GLN A 14 3.32 -15.72 2.30
C GLN A 14 2.20 -16.51 2.98
N SER A 15 2.23 -16.61 4.31
CA SER A 15 1.21 -17.30 5.09
C SER A 15 -0.16 -16.63 4.96
N ARG A 16 -0.20 -15.30 4.85
CA ARG A 16 -1.45 -14.55 4.66
C ARG A 16 -1.99 -14.65 3.24
N TYR A 17 -1.11 -14.67 2.24
CA TYR A 17 -1.46 -14.69 0.81
C TYR A 17 -0.78 -15.87 0.10
N PRO A 18 -1.22 -17.11 0.34
CA PRO A 18 -0.57 -18.29 -0.25
C PRO A 18 -0.86 -18.48 -1.75
N ASN A 19 -1.98 -17.96 -2.25
CA ASN A 19 -2.46 -18.23 -3.60
C ASN A 19 -3.24 -17.03 -4.19
N ASP A 20 -3.61 -17.15 -5.46
CA ASP A 20 -4.37 -16.11 -6.16
C ASP A 20 -5.77 -15.90 -5.53
N GLU A 21 -6.42 -16.97 -5.06
CA GLU A 21 -7.75 -16.91 -4.45
C GLU A 21 -7.78 -16.08 -3.15
N SER A 22 -6.79 -16.27 -2.27
CA SER A 22 -6.69 -15.51 -1.02
C SER A 22 -6.46 -14.02 -1.29
N CYS A 23 -5.70 -13.68 -2.34
CA CYS A 23 -5.51 -12.31 -2.78
C CYS A 23 -6.83 -11.69 -3.27
N VAL A 24 -7.60 -12.40 -4.10
CA VAL A 24 -8.89 -11.90 -4.60
C VAL A 24 -9.90 -11.75 -3.46
N LYS A 25 -9.97 -12.71 -2.54
CA LYS A 25 -10.82 -12.67 -1.35
C LYS A 25 -10.50 -11.46 -0.48
N TYR A 26 -9.22 -11.18 -0.26
CA TYR A 26 -8.79 -9.99 0.47
C TYR A 26 -9.22 -8.70 -0.23
N LEU A 27 -9.09 -8.62 -1.55
CA LEU A 27 -9.58 -7.46 -2.33
C LEU A 27 -11.10 -7.30 -2.22
N ALA A 28 -11.86 -8.39 -2.24
CA ALA A 28 -13.31 -8.37 -2.09
C ALA A 28 -13.72 -7.84 -0.71
N GLN A 29 -13.08 -8.33 0.35
CA GLN A 29 -13.31 -7.86 1.71
C GLN A 29 -13.03 -6.37 1.87
N LEU A 30 -11.90 -5.88 1.33
CA LEU A 30 -11.58 -4.46 1.37
C LEU A 30 -12.57 -3.60 0.58
N LYS A 31 -12.90 -4.03 -0.64
CA LYS A 31 -13.74 -3.27 -1.56
C LYS A 31 -15.17 -3.08 -1.05
N TRP A 32 -15.70 -4.09 -0.36
CA TRP A 32 -17.09 -4.10 0.10
C TRP A 32 -17.20 -4.22 1.63
N SER A 33 -16.21 -3.72 2.36
CA SER A 33 -16.22 -3.66 3.84
C SER A 33 -17.40 -2.85 4.37
N GLY A 34 -17.78 -1.77 3.67
CA GLY A 34 -18.97 -0.96 3.97
C GLY A 34 -20.28 -1.46 3.31
N GLY A 35 -20.30 -2.71 2.83
CA GLY A 35 -21.47 -3.29 2.15
C GLY A 35 -21.42 -3.17 0.62
N TYR A 36 -22.22 -3.99 -0.06
CA TYR A 36 -22.36 -3.95 -1.51
C TYR A 36 -23.34 -2.86 -1.93
N HIS A 37 -22.95 -2.02 -2.87
CA HIS A 37 -23.84 -1.07 -3.53
C HIS A 37 -23.57 -1.11 -5.02
N CYS A 38 -24.56 -1.53 -5.80
CA CYS A 38 -24.43 -1.65 -7.24
C CYS A 38 -24.13 -0.28 -7.87
N LYS A 39 -23.01 -0.17 -8.58
CA LYS A 39 -22.60 1.09 -9.24
C LYS A 39 -23.47 1.51 -10.43
N LYS A 40 -24.35 0.62 -10.93
CA LYS A 40 -25.25 0.91 -12.05
C LYS A 40 -26.64 1.35 -11.61
N CYS A 41 -27.19 0.75 -10.55
CA CYS A 41 -28.58 0.98 -10.15
C CYS A 41 -28.78 1.27 -8.65
N GLY A 42 -27.71 1.31 -7.85
CA GLY A 42 -27.77 1.60 -6.41
C GLY A 42 -28.27 0.46 -5.52
N ASN A 43 -28.70 -0.68 -6.09
CA ASN A 43 -29.22 -1.81 -5.30
C ASN A 43 -28.18 -2.38 -4.33
N GLY A 44 -28.61 -2.67 -3.09
CA GLY A 44 -27.77 -3.25 -2.03
C GLY A 44 -27.65 -4.78 -2.07
N HIS A 45 -28.55 -5.45 -2.80
CA HIS A 45 -28.56 -6.91 -2.87
C HIS A 45 -27.70 -7.44 -4.02
N TYR A 46 -27.01 -8.55 -3.75
CA TYR A 46 -26.18 -9.26 -4.72
C TYR A 46 -26.33 -10.78 -4.61
N CYS A 47 -26.00 -11.47 -5.69
CA CYS A 47 -25.76 -12.90 -5.74
C CYS A 47 -24.33 -13.17 -6.27
N LYS A 48 -23.93 -14.44 -6.27
CA LYS A 48 -22.63 -14.87 -6.79
C LYS A 48 -22.52 -14.56 -8.29
N GLY A 49 -21.42 -13.93 -8.71
CA GLY A 49 -21.12 -13.67 -10.11
C GLY A 49 -20.34 -14.81 -10.78
N ASN A 50 -19.55 -14.47 -11.80
CA ASN A 50 -18.79 -15.44 -12.59
C ASN A 50 -17.67 -16.12 -11.78
N SER A 51 -16.92 -15.34 -10.99
CA SER A 51 -15.88 -15.86 -10.09
C SER A 51 -16.38 -15.92 -8.66
N ALA A 52 -15.72 -16.71 -7.80
CA ALA A 52 -16.12 -16.91 -6.40
C ALA A 52 -16.33 -15.61 -5.61
N GLU A 53 -15.51 -14.60 -5.88
CA GLU A 53 -15.49 -13.30 -5.19
C GLU A 53 -16.14 -12.17 -6.00
N ASP A 54 -16.75 -12.49 -7.15
CA ASP A 54 -17.50 -11.51 -7.94
C ASP A 54 -18.92 -11.36 -7.38
N ARG A 55 -19.43 -10.12 -7.39
CA ARG A 55 -20.79 -9.82 -6.92
C ARG A 55 -21.67 -9.38 -8.09
N GLN A 56 -22.74 -10.12 -8.33
CA GLN A 56 -23.73 -9.79 -9.33
C GLN A 56 -24.93 -9.10 -8.69
N CYS A 57 -25.31 -7.95 -9.21
CA CYS A 57 -26.50 -7.25 -8.75
C CYS A 57 -27.77 -8.04 -9.08
N THR A 58 -28.65 -8.26 -8.10
CA THR A 58 -29.92 -8.99 -8.32
C THR A 58 -30.91 -8.22 -9.19
N ARG A 59 -30.84 -6.88 -9.23
CA ARG A 59 -31.76 -6.02 -9.99
C ARG A 59 -31.36 -5.84 -11.45
N CYS A 60 -30.16 -5.34 -11.71
CA CYS A 60 -29.71 -5.02 -13.08
C CYS A 60 -28.76 -6.06 -13.69
N ARG A 61 -28.48 -7.16 -12.97
CA ARG A 61 -27.55 -8.24 -13.37
C ARG A 61 -26.12 -7.78 -13.67
N TYR A 62 -25.75 -6.56 -13.28
CA TYR A 62 -24.38 -6.07 -13.42
C TYR A 62 -23.43 -6.88 -12.52
N ILE A 63 -22.40 -7.47 -13.12
CA ILE A 63 -21.36 -8.23 -12.42
C ILE A 63 -20.19 -7.30 -12.13
N GLU A 64 -19.83 -7.20 -10.85
CA GLU A 64 -18.69 -6.43 -10.40
C GLU A 64 -17.63 -7.35 -9.79
N SER A 65 -16.46 -7.40 -10.43
CA SER A 65 -15.34 -8.18 -9.90
C SER A 65 -14.60 -7.44 -8.78
N ALA A 66 -14.00 -8.19 -7.85
CA ALA A 66 -13.15 -7.67 -6.77
C ALA A 66 -11.96 -6.84 -7.31
N LYS A 67 -11.44 -7.19 -8.48
CA LYS A 67 -10.35 -6.45 -9.17
C LYS A 67 -10.82 -5.18 -9.88
N SER A 68 -12.12 -5.01 -10.10
CA SER A 68 -12.66 -3.88 -10.86
C SER A 68 -12.54 -2.59 -10.06
N ARG A 69 -12.15 -1.49 -10.72
CA ARG A 69 -11.96 -0.17 -10.11
C ARG A 69 -10.95 -0.14 -8.98
N THR A 70 -10.02 -1.08 -8.97
CA THR A 70 -8.85 -1.07 -8.09
C THR A 70 -7.60 -0.94 -8.93
N MET A 71 -6.45 -0.72 -8.29
CA MET A 71 -5.14 -0.74 -8.95
C MET A 71 -4.86 -2.06 -9.69
N PHE A 72 -5.52 -3.16 -9.27
CA PHE A 72 -5.41 -4.48 -9.87
C PHE A 72 -6.33 -4.69 -11.09
N GLN A 73 -7.07 -3.67 -11.50
CA GLN A 73 -7.91 -3.73 -12.69
C GLN A 73 -7.06 -3.98 -13.95
N GLY A 74 -7.50 -4.96 -14.75
CA GLY A 74 -6.82 -5.35 -15.99
C GLY A 74 -5.48 -6.05 -15.76
N CYS A 75 -5.22 -6.60 -14.57
CA CYS A 75 -4.04 -7.42 -14.31
C CYS A 75 -4.12 -8.71 -15.14
N LYS A 76 -3.21 -8.86 -16.11
CA LYS A 76 -3.11 -10.01 -17.03
C LYS A 76 -2.12 -11.09 -16.57
N PHE A 77 -1.56 -10.94 -15.36
CA PHE A 77 -0.62 -11.87 -14.76
C PHE A 77 -1.16 -12.29 -13.37
N PRO A 78 -0.61 -13.36 -12.76
CA PRO A 78 -1.12 -13.87 -11.48
C PRO A 78 -1.22 -12.78 -10.42
N ILE A 79 -2.37 -12.71 -9.76
CA ILE A 79 -2.66 -11.63 -8.81
C ILE A 79 -1.74 -11.70 -7.59
N LEU A 80 -1.31 -12.90 -7.20
CA LEU A 80 -0.32 -13.11 -6.15
C LEU A 80 0.99 -12.39 -6.46
N LYS A 81 1.48 -12.48 -7.70
CA LYS A 81 2.70 -11.76 -8.12
C LYS A 81 2.48 -10.24 -8.07
N ALA A 82 1.27 -9.76 -8.36
CA ALA A 82 0.96 -8.34 -8.25
C ALA A 82 1.01 -7.87 -6.78
N PHE A 83 0.51 -8.70 -5.87
CA PHE A 83 0.60 -8.50 -4.42
C PHE A 83 2.06 -8.44 -3.95
N TYR A 84 2.93 -9.32 -4.44
CA TYR A 84 4.36 -9.22 -4.16
C TYR A 84 5.00 -7.92 -4.67
N ILE A 85 4.60 -7.42 -5.85
CA ILE A 85 5.10 -6.11 -6.31
C ILE A 85 4.72 -5.02 -5.30
N VAL A 86 3.48 -5.03 -4.80
CA VAL A 86 3.05 -4.08 -3.76
C VAL A 86 3.89 -4.24 -2.50
N TYR A 87 4.06 -5.48 -2.03
CA TYR A 87 4.87 -5.79 -0.85
C TYR A 87 6.30 -5.25 -0.98
N TYR A 88 7.01 -5.58 -2.06
CA TYR A 88 8.39 -5.15 -2.26
C TYR A 88 8.50 -3.63 -2.42
N VAL A 89 7.57 -2.99 -3.13
CA VAL A 89 7.56 -1.53 -3.27
C VAL A 89 7.30 -0.84 -1.94
N SER A 90 6.42 -1.39 -1.10
CA SER A 90 6.08 -0.81 0.22
C SER A 90 7.13 -1.06 1.31
N THR A 91 7.90 -2.16 1.23
CA THR A 91 8.87 -2.54 2.27
C THR A 91 10.30 -2.13 1.96
N SER A 92 10.63 -1.82 0.70
CA SER A 92 12.00 -1.43 0.32
C SER A 92 12.31 0.01 0.71
N LYS A 93 13.23 0.19 1.68
CA LYS A 93 13.71 1.50 2.13
C LYS A 93 14.24 2.38 0.99
N ASN A 94 15.00 1.80 0.06
CA ASN A 94 15.62 2.51 -1.07
C ASN A 94 14.82 2.36 -2.38
N GLY A 95 13.59 1.84 -2.31
CA GLY A 95 12.85 1.38 -3.48
C GLY A 95 13.45 0.12 -4.13
N ILE A 96 12.69 -0.49 -5.05
CA ILE A 96 13.09 -1.70 -5.77
C ILE A 96 13.12 -1.46 -7.27
N SER A 97 14.16 -1.91 -7.97
CA SER A 97 14.23 -1.74 -9.44
C SER A 97 13.24 -2.66 -10.16
N SER A 98 12.77 -2.26 -11.35
CA SER A 98 11.90 -3.13 -12.17
C SER A 98 12.60 -4.41 -12.62
N THR A 99 13.92 -4.36 -12.79
CA THR A 99 14.75 -5.50 -13.19
C THR A 99 14.89 -6.49 -12.04
N GLU A 100 15.04 -6.00 -10.82
CA GLU A 100 15.04 -6.86 -9.63
C GLU A 100 13.67 -7.52 -9.40
N LEU A 101 12.58 -6.76 -9.54
CA LEU A 101 11.22 -7.32 -9.51
C LEU A 101 11.03 -8.43 -10.56
N SER A 102 11.56 -8.23 -11.76
CA SER A 102 11.53 -9.20 -12.85
C SER A 102 12.23 -10.50 -12.48
N ARG A 103 13.44 -10.41 -11.90
CA ARG A 103 14.22 -11.56 -11.43
C ARG A 103 13.52 -12.29 -10.29
N LYS A 104 13.03 -11.56 -9.28
CA LYS A 104 12.35 -12.14 -8.10
C LYS A 104 11.03 -12.85 -8.44
N LEU A 105 10.27 -12.32 -9.41
CA LEU A 105 8.92 -12.78 -9.71
C LEU A 105 8.81 -13.61 -10.99
N GLY A 106 9.88 -13.74 -11.78
CA GLY A 106 9.85 -14.40 -13.07
C GLY A 106 8.83 -13.75 -14.02
N LEU A 107 8.76 -12.42 -14.03
CA LEU A 107 7.89 -11.64 -14.90
C LEU A 107 8.73 -10.83 -15.88
N ARG A 108 8.18 -10.49 -17.05
CA ARG A 108 8.85 -9.56 -17.98
C ARG A 108 9.07 -8.21 -17.28
N GLN A 109 10.27 -7.64 -17.39
CA GLN A 109 10.62 -6.36 -16.77
C GLN A 109 9.61 -5.24 -17.09
N LYS A 110 9.12 -5.16 -18.34
CA LYS A 110 8.11 -4.18 -18.74
C LYS A 110 6.80 -4.31 -17.94
N THR A 111 6.38 -5.53 -17.63
CA THR A 111 5.19 -5.79 -16.80
C THR A 111 5.42 -5.31 -15.37
N CYS A 112 6.58 -5.64 -14.79
CA CYS A 112 6.95 -5.15 -13.46
C CYS A 112 7.03 -3.63 -13.39
N TRP A 113 7.61 -2.99 -14.41
CA TRP A 113 7.73 -1.53 -14.48
C TRP A 113 6.36 -0.85 -14.56
N LEU A 114 5.49 -1.28 -15.48
CA LEU A 114 4.13 -0.73 -15.63
C LEU A 114 3.32 -0.91 -14.35
N PHE A 115 3.39 -2.09 -13.72
CA PHE A 115 2.64 -2.34 -12.50
C PHE A 115 3.21 -1.57 -11.31
N LYS A 116 4.54 -1.52 -11.16
CA LYS A 116 5.21 -0.69 -10.15
C LYS A 116 4.75 0.76 -10.26
N GLN A 117 4.66 1.33 -11.47
CA GLN A 117 4.14 2.69 -11.65
C GLN A 117 2.69 2.85 -11.19
N LYS A 118 1.82 1.86 -11.45
CA LYS A 118 0.45 1.85 -10.89
C LYS A 118 0.47 1.87 -9.36
N VAL A 119 1.35 1.08 -8.74
CA VAL A 119 1.55 1.06 -7.28
C VAL A 119 1.99 2.41 -6.75
N MET A 120 3.05 2.99 -7.33
CA MET A 120 3.54 4.32 -6.92
C MET A 120 2.48 5.41 -7.08
N ARG A 121 1.66 5.36 -8.14
CA ARG A 121 0.55 6.29 -8.34
C ARG A 121 -0.55 6.11 -7.29
N ALA A 122 -0.85 4.88 -6.89
CA ALA A 122 -1.82 4.59 -5.84
C ALA A 122 -1.31 4.97 -4.43
N MET A 123 0.01 4.90 -4.22
CA MET A 123 0.69 5.33 -2.99
C MET A 123 0.94 6.84 -2.91
N LYS A 124 0.62 7.60 -3.97
CA LYS A 124 0.81 9.05 -3.97
C LYS A 124 -0.03 9.65 -2.83
N SER A 125 0.60 10.49 -2.00
CA SER A 125 -0.08 11.20 -0.91
C SER A 125 -1.31 11.94 -1.45
N SER A 126 -2.42 11.83 -0.73
CA SER A 126 -3.66 12.54 -1.02
C SER A 126 -3.55 14.04 -0.76
N GLY A 127 -2.48 14.51 -0.09
CA GLY A 127 -2.32 15.90 0.34
C GLY A 127 -3.26 16.32 1.47
N ASN A 128 -4.21 15.47 1.86
CA ASN A 128 -5.22 15.73 2.88
C ASN A 128 -4.69 15.62 4.32
N PHE A 129 -3.46 15.15 4.49
CA PHE A 129 -2.76 15.06 5.77
C PHE A 129 -1.45 15.83 5.64
N PRO A 130 -1.49 17.18 5.66
CA PRO A 130 -0.27 17.99 5.73
C PRO A 130 0.51 17.61 6.99
N MET A 131 1.84 17.60 6.85
CA MET A 131 2.74 17.30 7.96
C MET A 131 2.95 18.59 8.77
N ASP A 132 2.42 18.65 9.99
CA ASP A 132 2.40 19.87 10.81
C ASP A 132 3.38 19.82 12.00
N GLY A 133 3.98 18.65 12.28
CA GLY A 133 4.86 18.39 13.40
C GLY A 133 6.36 18.57 13.11
N LYS A 134 7.22 17.91 13.90
CA LYS A 134 8.66 17.87 13.62
C LYS A 134 8.90 16.99 12.40
N VAL A 135 9.14 17.63 11.26
CA VAL A 135 9.43 16.97 9.99
C VAL A 135 10.93 16.92 9.78
N ASP A 136 11.49 15.71 9.70
CA ASP A 136 12.84 15.53 9.17
C ASP A 136 12.73 15.50 7.65
N VAL A 137 13.45 16.39 6.97
CA VAL A 137 13.49 16.48 5.52
C VAL A 137 14.87 16.03 5.06
N ASP A 138 14.91 14.99 4.22
CA ASP A 138 16.12 14.52 3.57
C ASP A 138 16.01 14.78 2.06
N GLU A 139 17.09 15.22 1.45
CA GLU A 139 17.16 15.45 0.00
C GLU A 139 18.11 14.45 -0.64
N THR A 140 17.68 13.87 -1.76
CA THR A 140 18.52 12.96 -2.54
C THR A 140 18.48 13.32 -4.02
N TYR A 141 19.61 13.19 -4.69
CA TYR A 141 19.74 13.50 -6.12
C TYR A 141 19.56 12.22 -6.94
N VAL A 142 18.53 12.18 -7.78
CA VAL A 142 18.23 11.05 -8.67
C VAL A 142 18.51 11.44 -10.12
N GLY A 143 19.56 10.87 -10.71
CA GLY A 143 19.91 11.06 -12.12
C GLY A 143 20.89 9.98 -12.62
N GLY A 144 20.98 9.82 -13.95
CA GLY A 144 21.97 8.94 -14.59
C GLY A 144 23.37 9.57 -14.61
N GLN A 145 24.38 8.78 -14.98
CA GLN A 145 25.74 9.26 -15.22
C GLN A 145 25.73 10.17 -16.46
N ASP A 146 26.09 11.43 -16.30
CA ASP A 146 26.27 12.38 -17.41
C ASP A 146 27.73 12.30 -17.87
N ASP A 147 27.95 11.84 -19.11
CA ASP A 147 29.29 11.72 -19.72
C ASP A 147 30.01 13.07 -19.91
N GLN A 148 29.28 14.18 -19.77
CA GLN A 148 29.79 15.56 -19.95
C GLN A 148 30.13 16.27 -18.63
N SER A 149 29.97 15.63 -17.48
CA SER A 149 30.27 16.24 -16.18
C SER A 149 31.45 15.56 -15.48
N ILE A 150 32.57 16.27 -15.36
CA ILE A 150 33.71 15.87 -14.52
C ILE A 150 33.44 16.36 -13.08
N GLY A 151 33.53 15.46 -12.08
CA GLY A 151 33.39 15.78 -10.65
C GLY A 151 31.96 15.71 -10.06
N ARG A 152 31.78 16.22 -8.83
CA ARG A 152 30.47 16.33 -8.12
C ARG A 152 29.58 17.44 -8.71
N ASN A 153 29.33 17.42 -10.02
CA ASN A 153 28.44 18.38 -10.65
C ASN A 153 26.97 17.88 -10.64
N GLU A 154 26.06 18.82 -10.40
CA GLU A 154 24.60 18.67 -10.34
C GLU A 154 23.99 18.84 -11.75
N GLY A 155 24.37 17.98 -12.69
CA GLY A 155 23.88 18.01 -14.08
C GLY A 155 22.37 17.71 -14.22
N ARG A 156 21.98 16.71 -15.01
CA ARG A 156 20.56 16.34 -15.18
C ARG A 156 19.92 15.62 -13.98
N LYS A 157 20.49 15.77 -12.78
CA LYS A 157 20.02 15.09 -11.58
C LYS A 157 18.79 15.82 -11.05
N LYS A 158 17.72 15.07 -10.79
CA LYS A 158 16.50 15.61 -10.18
C LYS A 158 16.62 15.52 -8.67
N ILE A 159 16.38 16.63 -7.98
CA ILE A 159 16.26 16.63 -6.53
C ILE A 159 14.96 15.93 -6.16
N VAL A 160 15.07 14.93 -5.29
CA VAL A 160 13.95 14.24 -4.66
C VAL A 160 14.02 14.56 -3.18
N VAL A 161 13.02 15.27 -2.69
CA VAL A 161 12.88 15.61 -1.29
C VAL A 161 11.95 14.59 -0.63
N VAL A 162 12.41 13.94 0.42
CA VAL A 162 11.63 13.02 1.25
C VAL A 162 11.47 13.65 2.62
N SER A 163 10.22 13.81 3.06
CA SER A 163 9.90 14.42 4.34
C SER A 163 9.21 13.39 5.22
N ILE A 164 9.66 13.25 6.46
CA ILE A 164 9.11 12.31 7.44
C ILE A 164 8.71 13.11 8.68
N GLU A 165 7.40 13.16 8.95
CA GLU A 165 6.88 13.76 10.18
C GLU A 165 7.00 12.78 11.36
N LYS A 166 7.68 13.20 12.43
CA LYS A 166 7.66 12.51 13.72
C LYS A 166 6.39 12.91 14.48
N GLN A 167 5.34 12.10 14.37
CA GLN A 167 4.16 12.28 15.23
C GLN A 167 4.46 11.77 16.65
N GLY A 168 4.49 12.68 17.61
CA GLY A 168 4.31 12.33 19.02
C GLY A 168 2.90 11.81 19.24
N VAL A 169 2.74 10.75 20.05
CA VAL A 169 1.43 10.16 20.35
C VAL A 169 0.51 11.24 20.93
N LYS A 170 -0.52 11.65 20.19
CA LYS A 170 -1.67 12.37 20.78
C LYS A 170 -2.51 11.34 21.53
N VAL A 171 -2.36 11.30 22.85
CA VAL A 171 -3.26 10.55 23.72
C VAL A 171 -4.60 11.30 23.72
N CYS A 172 -5.68 10.63 23.30
CA CYS A 172 -7.03 11.21 23.34
C CYS A 172 -7.39 11.60 24.80
N PRO A 173 -7.85 12.84 25.07
CA PRO A 173 -8.25 13.27 26.41
C PRO A 173 -9.38 12.40 27.00
N GLU A 174 -10.24 11.85 26.15
CA GLU A 174 -11.36 11.00 26.56
C GLU A 174 -10.91 9.66 27.18
N CYS A 175 -9.71 9.17 26.85
CA CYS A 175 -9.16 7.93 27.41
C CYS A 175 -8.62 8.09 28.84
N MET A 176 -8.61 9.31 29.40
CA MET A 176 -8.01 9.61 30.71
C MET A 176 -8.97 9.42 31.90
N HIS A 177 -10.27 9.17 31.67
CA HIS A 177 -11.26 9.02 32.74
C HIS A 177 -11.32 7.62 33.39
N GLY A 178 -10.53 6.65 32.88
CA GLY A 178 -10.63 5.24 33.30
C GLY A 178 -9.44 4.68 34.09
N LEU A 179 -8.39 5.46 34.34
CA LEU A 179 -7.23 4.99 35.12
C LEU A 179 -7.26 5.62 36.50
N SER A 180 -7.82 4.89 37.46
CA SER A 180 -7.71 5.19 38.87
C SER A 180 -6.23 5.37 39.25
N LYS A 181 -5.93 6.49 39.93
CA LYS A 181 -4.61 6.82 40.44
C LYS A 181 -4.06 5.64 41.28
N PRO A 182 -2.87 5.10 41.00
CA PRO A 182 -2.19 4.27 41.98
C PRO A 182 -1.78 5.17 43.17
N GLN A 183 -2.31 4.87 44.35
CA GLN A 183 -1.93 5.52 45.60
C GLN A 183 -0.44 5.32 45.87
N ALA A 184 0.29 6.42 46.02
CA ALA A 184 1.65 6.42 46.53
C ALA A 184 1.64 5.90 47.98
N ARG A 185 2.20 4.72 48.22
CA ARG A 185 2.56 4.28 49.58
C ARG A 185 3.89 4.93 49.94
N ARG A 186 3.84 5.86 50.90
CA ARG A 186 5.00 6.25 51.72
C ARG A 186 5.40 5.05 52.58
N THR A 187 6.64 4.61 52.46
CA THR A 187 7.34 3.94 53.55
C THR A 187 8.58 4.76 53.87
N TYR A 188 8.71 5.07 55.16
CA TYR A 188 9.85 5.73 55.78
C TYR A 188 11.12 4.90 55.62
#